data_AF-A0A9N9HCD5-F1
#
_entry.id   AF-A0A9N9HCD5-F1
#
_cell.length_a   1.000
_cell.length_b   1.000
_cell.length_c   1.000
_cell.angle_alpha   90.00
_cell.angle_beta   90.00
_cell.angle_gamma   90.00
#
_symmetry.space_group_name_H-M   'P 1'
#
loop_
_entity.id
_entity.type
_entity.pdbx_description
1 polymer ?
#
loop_
_entity_poly.entity_id
_entity_poly.type
_entity_poly.pdbx_seq_one_letter_code
_entity_poly.pdbx_strand_id
1 'polypeptide(L)'
;EDAVLIDRHLRGLRWHDISLELGTRSPHDCAARWCNVLRPGNDGPFGLIERAMLKELYDTHGARWSRIASLLGRHPRMVKDMWEQMQMEQESIKTQMAIARLLR
;
A
#
# COMPACT_ATOMS: atom_id res chain seq x y z
N GLU A 1 -22.49 -1.87 1.73
CA GLU A 1 -21.74 -0.62 1.94
C GLU A 1 -20.63 -0.44 0.91
N ASP A 2 -19.60 -1.29 0.87
CA ASP A 2 -18.45 -1.14 -0.05
C ASP A 2 -18.84 -1.05 -1.53
N ALA A 3 -19.78 -1.88 -2.01
CA ALA A 3 -20.24 -1.85 -3.40
C ALA A 3 -20.91 -0.51 -3.78
N VAL A 4 -21.68 0.09 -2.86
CA VAL A 4 -22.29 1.41 -3.05
C VAL A 4 -21.20 2.47 -3.05
N LEU A 5 -20.27 2.41 -2.10
CA LEU A 5 -19.15 3.33 -2.00
C LEU A 5 -18.31 3.34 -3.28
N ILE A 6 -17.99 2.16 -3.83
CA ILE A 6 -17.28 2.01 -5.11
C ILE A 6 -18.09 2.61 -6.26
N ASP A 7 -19.33 2.16 -6.47
CA ASP A 7 -20.15 2.61 -7.60
C ASP A 7 -20.36 4.13 -7.60
N ARG A 8 -20.73 4.71 -6.45
CA ARG A 8 -21.00 6.14 -6.34
C ARG A 8 -19.73 6.98 -6.51
N HIS A 9 -18.62 6.56 -5.92
CA HIS A 9 -17.37 7.30 -6.06
C HIS A 9 -16.85 7.25 -7.51
N LEU A 10 -16.95 6.10 -8.18
CA LEU A 10 -16.57 5.98 -9.59
C LEU A 10 -17.46 6.81 -10.53
N ARG A 11 -18.70 7.08 -10.13
CA ARG A 11 -19.60 8.04 -10.82
C ARG A 11 -19.32 9.51 -10.49
N GLY A 12 -18.32 9.80 -9.67
CA GLY A 12 -17.88 11.16 -9.34
C GLY A 12 -18.64 11.81 -8.18
N LEU A 13 -19.40 11.05 -7.39
CA LEU A 13 -20.07 11.61 -6.22
C LEU A 13 -19.06 11.96 -5.12
N ARG A 14 -19.38 13.03 -4.37
CA ARG A 14 -18.57 13.47 -3.23
C ARG A 14 -18.83 12.57 -2.04
N TRP A 15 -17.82 12.40 -1.18
CA TRP A 15 -17.92 11.58 0.03
C TRP A 15 -19.06 11.98 0.96
N HIS A 16 -19.40 13.27 1.01
CA HIS A 16 -20.55 13.77 1.75
C HIS A 16 -21.86 13.12 1.28
N ASP A 17 -22.11 13.14 -0.02
CA ASP A 17 -23.37 12.66 -0.59
C ASP A 17 -23.46 11.13 -0.48
N ILE A 18 -22.32 10.45 -0.65
CA ILE A 18 -22.20 8.99 -0.42
C ILE A 18 -22.47 8.63 1.04
N SER A 19 -21.97 9.41 2.00
CA SER A 19 -22.16 9.16 3.42
C SER A 19 -23.61 9.29 3.86
N LEU A 20 -24.36 10.24 3.27
CA LEU A 20 -25.80 10.39 3.50
C LEU A 20 -26.60 9.20 2.96
N GLU A 21 -26.22 8.67 1.79
CA GLU A 21 -26.85 7.47 1.23
C GLU A 21 -26.58 6.21 2.07
N LEU A 22 -25.36 6.09 2.61
CA LEU A 22 -24.99 4.96 3.47
C LEU A 22 -25.62 5.05 4.86
N GLY A 23 -25.83 6.26 5.40
CA GLY A 23 -26.47 6.53 6.70
C GLY A 23 -25.70 6.08 7.95
N THR A 24 -24.76 5.14 7.81
CA THR A 24 -23.98 4.52 8.91
C THR A 24 -22.54 5.03 9.01
N ARG A 25 -22.09 5.84 8.04
CA ARG A 25 -20.69 6.27 7.90
C ARG A 25 -20.59 7.78 7.78
N SER A 26 -19.52 8.37 8.30
CA SER A 26 -19.18 9.77 8.01
C SER A 26 -18.51 9.91 6.64
N PRO A 27 -18.46 11.12 6.04
CA PRO A 27 -17.70 11.38 4.82
C PRO A 27 -16.22 10.99 4.95
N HIS A 28 -15.64 11.21 6.14
CA HIS A 28 -14.28 10.82 6.47
C HIS A 28 -14.10 9.30 6.40
N ASP A 29 -15.02 8.52 6.99
CA ASP A 29 -14.94 7.06 6.98
C ASP A 29 -15.06 6.50 5.56
N CYS A 30 -15.90 7.11 4.72
CA CYS A 30 -16.04 6.73 3.32
C CYS A 30 -14.72 6.93 2.56
N ALA A 31 -14.10 8.10 2.71
CA ALA A 31 -12.81 8.41 2.08
C ALA A 31 -11.70 7.48 2.58
N ALA A 32 -11.63 7.21 3.89
CA ALA A 32 -10.66 6.30 4.48
C ALA A 32 -10.86 4.87 3.97
N ARG A 33 -12.10 4.38 3.89
CA ARG A 33 -12.41 3.04 3.35
C ARG A 33 -11.98 2.91 1.90
N TRP A 34 -12.23 3.93 1.06
CA TRP A 34 -11.74 3.96 -0.31
C TRP A 34 -10.22 3.93 -0.39
N CYS A 35 -9.55 4.90 0.23
CA CYS A 35 -8.10 5.07 0.11
C CYS A 35 -7.30 3.89 0.68
N ASN A 36 -7.83 3.22 1.71
CA ASN A 36 -7.12 2.14 2.41
C ASN A 36 -7.46 0.75 1.88
N VAL A 37 -8.67 0.54 1.35
CA VAL A 37 -9.17 -0.82 1.07
C VAL A 37 -9.73 -0.96 -0.34
N LEU A 38 -10.55 -0.02 -0.81
CA LEU A 38 -11.34 -0.21 -2.03
C LEU A 38 -10.71 0.36 -3.30
N ARG A 39 -9.72 1.24 -3.17
CA ARG A 39 -9.01 1.81 -4.31
C ARG A 39 -8.28 0.68 -5.07
N PRO A 40 -8.50 0.54 -6.40
CA PRO A 40 -7.80 -0.44 -7.21
C PRO A 40 -6.28 -0.31 -7.06
N GLY A 41 -5.61 -1.44 -6.85
CA GLY A 41 -4.17 -1.46 -6.57
C GLY A 41 -3.82 -1.50 -5.08
N ASN A 42 -4.79 -1.50 -4.16
CA ASN A 42 -4.55 -1.86 -2.75
C ASN A 42 -4.71 -3.37 -2.49
N ASP A 43 -4.95 -4.13 -3.55
CA ASP A 43 -5.39 -5.51 -3.47
C ASP A 43 -4.15 -6.43 -3.40
N GLY A 44 -4.05 -7.22 -2.33
CA GLY A 44 -3.10 -8.32 -2.23
C GLY A 44 -1.66 -7.96 -1.83
N PRO A 45 -0.81 -8.99 -1.62
CA PRO A 45 0.59 -8.82 -1.24
C PRO A 45 1.43 -8.25 -2.39
N PHE A 46 2.56 -7.62 -2.08
CA PHE A 46 3.49 -7.17 -3.12
C PHE A 46 4.09 -8.38 -3.85
N GLY A 47 4.09 -8.34 -5.17
CA GLY A 47 4.81 -9.30 -6.01
C GLY A 47 6.33 -9.08 -6.00
N LEU A 48 7.09 -10.03 -6.55
CA LEU A 48 8.55 -9.89 -6.73
C LEU A 48 8.90 -8.67 -7.59
N ILE A 49 8.14 -8.45 -8.67
CA ILE A 49 8.34 -7.32 -9.58
C ILE A 49 8.08 -6.00 -8.84
N GLU A 50 6.98 -5.91 -8.09
CA GLU A 50 6.67 -4.69 -7.32
C GLU A 50 7.72 -4.40 -6.25
N ARG A 51 8.27 -5.44 -5.59
CA ARG A 51 9.38 -5.27 -4.65
C ARG A 51 10.66 -4.78 -5.34
N ALA A 52 10.96 -5.30 -6.53
CA ALA A 52 12.10 -4.83 -7.33
C ALA A 52 11.93 -3.35 -7.72
N MET A 53 10.75 -2.99 -8.23
CA MET A 53 10.43 -1.60 -8.56
C MET A 53 10.47 -0.69 -7.33
N LEU A 54 9.93 -1.14 -6.19
CA LEU A 54 10.00 -0.41 -4.93
C LEU A 54 11.46 -0.08 -4.57
N LYS A 55 12.37 -1.05 -4.74
CA LYS A 55 13.79 -0.81 -4.51
C LYS A 55 14.38 0.24 -5.45
N GLU A 56 14.14 0.14 -6.75
CA GLU A 56 14.63 1.11 -7.74
C GLU A 56 14.09 2.52 -7.48
N LEU A 57 12.80 2.61 -7.15
CA LEU A 57 12.13 3.86 -6.82
C LEU A 57 12.65 4.46 -5.51
N TYR A 58 12.97 3.63 -4.51
CA TYR A 58 13.61 4.10 -3.28
C TYR A 58 15.03 4.60 -3.55
N ASP A 59 15.82 3.88 -4.35
CA ASP A 59 17.16 4.30 -4.73
C ASP A 59 17.13 5.66 -5.46
N THR A 60 16.07 5.93 -6.22
CA THR A 60 15.88 7.19 -6.96
C THR A 60 15.30 8.33 -6.11
N HIS A 61 14.32 8.03 -5.25
CA HIS A 61 13.51 9.05 -4.57
C HIS A 61 13.71 9.11 -3.05
N GLY A 62 14.43 8.17 -2.44
CA GLY A 62 14.53 7.99 -0.99
C GLY A 62 13.17 7.67 -0.36
N ALA A 63 13.01 7.99 0.93
CA ALA A 63 11.80 7.71 1.72
C ALA A 63 10.57 8.60 1.36
N ARG A 64 10.42 9.00 0.10
CA ARG A 64 9.27 9.77 -0.39
C ARG A 64 8.10 8.83 -0.71
N TRP A 65 7.53 8.21 0.31
CA TRP A 65 6.52 7.16 0.18
C TRP A 65 5.31 7.55 -0.64
N SER A 66 4.80 8.78 -0.49
CA SER A 66 3.66 9.26 -1.30
C SER A 66 3.97 9.28 -2.79
N ARG A 67 5.21 9.63 -3.17
CA ARG A 67 5.64 9.65 -4.58
C ARG A 67 5.79 8.22 -5.11
N ILE A 68 6.46 7.36 -4.37
CA ILE A 68 6.69 5.96 -4.75
C ILE A 68 5.35 5.22 -4.88
N ALA A 69 4.45 5.41 -3.92
CA ALA A 69 3.12 4.84 -3.93
C ALA A 69 2.28 5.29 -5.12
N SER A 70 2.38 6.57 -5.51
CA SER A 70 1.74 7.05 -6.73
C SER A 70 2.26 6.36 -7.98
N LEU A 71 3.54 5.98 -8.03
CA LEU A 71 4.15 5.29 -9.18
C LEU A 71 3.82 3.80 -9.20
N LEU A 72 3.70 3.17 -8.03
CA LEU A 72 3.32 1.76 -7.88
C LEU A 72 1.80 1.53 -7.92
N GLY A 73 0.99 2.59 -7.90
CA GLY A 73 -0.47 2.47 -7.78
C GLY A 73 -0.93 1.92 -6.42
N ARG A 74 -0.07 1.99 -5.39
CA ARG A 74 -0.30 1.44 -4.05
C ARG A 74 -0.61 2.57 -3.05
N HIS A 75 -1.04 2.21 -1.84
CA HIS A 75 -1.15 3.17 -0.75
C HIS A 75 0.23 3.48 -0.12
N PRO A 76 0.56 4.73 0.23
CA PRO A 76 1.84 5.11 0.83
C PRO A 76 2.24 4.30 2.06
N ARG A 77 1.26 3.99 2.91
CA ARG A 77 1.47 3.14 4.08
C ARG A 77 1.95 1.74 3.70
N MET A 78 1.28 1.09 2.74
CA MET A 78 1.63 -0.25 2.30
C MET A 78 3.04 -0.30 1.69
N VAL A 79 3.43 0.74 0.97
CA VAL A 79 4.79 0.86 0.41
C VAL A 79 5.84 0.97 1.50
N LYS A 80 5.60 1.80 2.52
CA LYS A 80 6.50 1.93 3.68
C LYS A 80 6.61 0.59 4.44
N ASP A 81 5.47 -0.03 4.75
CA ASP A 81 5.41 -1.29 5.49
C ASP A 81 6.15 -2.41 4.71
N MET A 82 5.95 -2.49 3.38
CA MET A 82 6.66 -3.44 2.52
C MET A 82 8.18 -3.16 2.48
N TRP A 83 8.58 -1.89 2.44
CA TRP A 83 10.01 -1.55 2.50
C TRP A 83 10.64 -2.03 3.82
N GLU A 84 9.99 -1.78 4.95
CA GLU A 84 10.45 -2.23 6.26
C GLU A 84 10.54 -3.77 6.34
N GLN A 85 9.54 -4.48 5.80
CA GLN A 85 9.57 -5.93 5.67
C GLN A 85 10.77 -6.41 4.83
N MET A 86 11.01 -5.79 3.67
CA MET A 86 12.13 -6.15 2.79
C MET A 86 13.49 -5.94 3.45
N GLN A 87 13.66 -4.89 4.27
CA GLN A 87 14.90 -4.68 5.02
C GLN A 87 15.11 -5.81 6.04
N MET A 88 14.10 -6.10 6.88
CA MET A 88 14.17 -7.18 7.87
C MET A 88 14.49 -8.54 7.25
N GLU A 89 13.87 -8.86 6.11
CA GLU A 89 14.17 -10.08 5.35
C GLU A 89 15.64 -10.10 4.90
N GLN A 90 16.16 -8.98 4.41
CA GLN A 90 17.55 -8.87 3.97
C GLN A 90 18.55 -9.00 5.12
N GLU A 91 18.28 -8.40 6.29
CA GLU A 91 19.09 -8.56 7.50
C GLU A 91 19.10 -10.02 7.97
N SER A 92 17.94 -10.69 7.95
CA SER A 92 17.81 -12.10 8.32
C SER A 92 18.64 -13.00 7.40
N ILE A 93 18.55 -12.79 6.08
CA ILE A 93 19.33 -13.54 5.08
C ILE A 93 20.83 -13.32 5.29
N LYS A 94 21.29 -12.08 5.50
CA LYS A 94 22.70 -11.76 5.78
C LYS A 94 23.20 -12.51 7.02
N THR A 95 22.39 -12.53 8.08
CA THR A 95 22.72 -13.20 9.34
C THR A 95 22.81 -14.72 9.16
N GLN A 96 21.82 -15.33 8.50
CA GLN A 96 21.83 -16.77 8.20
C GLN A 96 23.04 -17.17 7.33
N MET A 97 23.36 -16.36 6.31
CA MET A 97 24.53 -16.60 5.46
C MET A 97 25.84 -16.51 6.24
N ALA A 98 25.97 -15.59 7.20
CA ALA A 98 27.15 -15.49 8.05
C ALA A 98 27.31 -16.73 8.94
N ILE A 99 26.23 -17.20 9.58
CA ILE A 99 26.24 -18.42 10.39
C ILE A 99 26.62 -19.63 9.55
N ALA A 100 26.01 -19.79 8.36
CA ALA A 100 26.30 -20.90 7.45
C ALA A 100 27.75 -20.93 6.94
N ARG A 101 28.47 -19.80 6.98
CA ARG A 101 29.91 -19.75 6.67
C ARG A 101 30.78 -20.15 7.87
N LEU A 102 30.35 -19.85 9.09
CA LEU A 102 31.08 -20.20 10.32
C LEU A 102 30.94 -21.69 10.69
N LEU A 103 29.87 -22.34 10.23
CA LEU A 103 29.61 -23.77 10.47
C LEU A 103 30.19 -24.70 9.39
N ARG A 104 30.93 -24.16 8.40
CA ARG A 104 31.72 -24.94 7.43
C ARG A 104 33.17 -25.01 7.88
#